data_AF-K2NM71-F1
#
_entry.id   AF-K2NM71-F1
#
_cell.length_a   1.000
_cell.length_b   1.000
_cell.length_c   1.000
_cell.angle_alpha   90.00
_cell.angle_beta   90.00
_cell.angle_gamma   90.00
#
_symmetry.space_group_name_H-M   'P 1'
#
loop_
_entity.id
_entity.type
_entity.pdbx_description
1 polymer ?
#
loop_
_entity_poly.entity_id
_entity_poly.type
_entity_poly.pdbx_seq_one_letter_code
_entity_poly.pdbx_strand_id
1 'polypeptide(L)'
;LEDAKSKTQILEKNSSAKVKKMDVSRPTTVTKESEVYMLVGRYSGKPGSSAEGNGADDSGLLLVKGDVSGDEESNKKIDWKSNTALPRTIFGEKHNSLTGLVGGGGSGIETKDGKLVFPVEGTKKKDNTTDVKIVSLIISSLKDTNSWTLSNEISADGCSDPSVVEWKDGKLMMMTACDDGPRRVYESGDKGDSWTEALGTLSRVWGNKHEGPDKGVRSGFITA
;
A
#
# COMPACT_ATOMS: atom_id res chain seq x y z
N LEU A 1 -27.54 1.85 13.51
CA LEU A 1 -26.18 2.45 13.45
C LEU A 1 -25.69 3.03 14.77
N GLU A 2 -26.52 3.11 15.81
CA GLU A 2 -26.17 3.65 17.15
C GLU A 2 -24.98 2.92 17.82
N ASP A 3 -24.84 1.60 17.61
CA ASP A 3 -23.76 0.80 18.23
C ASP A 3 -22.40 0.81 17.50
N ALA A 4 -22.30 1.42 16.32
CA ALA A 4 -21.03 1.42 15.58
C ALA A 4 -19.94 2.27 16.28
N LYS A 5 -20.34 3.24 17.11
CA LYS A 5 -19.41 4.13 17.83
C LYS A 5 -18.80 3.50 19.09
N SER A 6 -19.35 2.41 19.64
CA SER A 6 -18.83 1.77 20.85
C SER A 6 -17.66 0.82 20.58
N LYS A 7 -17.37 0.51 19.30
CA LYS A 7 -16.35 -0.47 18.88
C LYS A 7 -15.23 0.13 18.02
N THR A 8 -15.12 1.45 17.93
CA THR A 8 -14.03 2.11 17.20
C THR A 8 -12.70 1.85 17.92
N GLN A 9 -11.81 1.10 17.28
CA GLN A 9 -10.43 0.95 17.76
C GLN A 9 -9.61 2.18 17.34
N ILE A 10 -9.11 2.92 18.31
CA ILE A 10 -8.24 4.08 18.07
C ILE A 10 -6.80 3.62 18.21
N LEU A 11 -5.98 3.91 17.19
CA LEU A 11 -4.55 3.66 17.26
C LEU A 11 -3.85 4.79 18.01
N GLU A 12 -3.16 4.46 19.10
CA GLU A 12 -2.53 5.41 20.01
C GLU A 12 -1.01 5.18 20.09
N LYS A 13 -0.22 6.26 20.09
CA LYS A 13 1.23 6.20 20.35
C LYS A 13 1.46 6.29 21.87
N ASN A 14 1.88 5.19 22.50
CA ASN A 14 2.23 5.17 23.92
C ASN A 14 3.62 5.79 24.15
N SER A 15 3.63 7.11 24.34
CA SER A 15 4.76 7.87 24.89
C SER A 15 4.21 8.82 25.96
N SER A 16 4.91 8.95 27.08
CA SER A 16 4.44 9.46 28.39
C SER A 16 3.44 10.64 28.40
N ALA A 17 2.57 10.62 29.43
CA ALA A 17 1.63 11.65 29.91
C ALA A 17 0.57 12.21 28.93
N LYS A 18 0.70 12.05 27.60
CA LYS A 18 -0.32 12.44 26.62
C LYS A 18 -0.44 11.39 25.52
N VAL A 19 -1.58 10.69 25.51
CA VAL A 19 -2.00 9.84 24.39
C VAL A 19 -2.10 10.69 23.12
N LYS A 20 -1.26 10.38 22.12
CA LYS A 20 -1.32 11.01 20.80
C LYS A 20 -2.05 10.07 19.85
N LYS A 21 -3.20 10.53 19.32
CA LYS A 21 -3.93 9.84 18.26
C LYS A 21 -3.08 9.78 17.00
N MET A 22 -3.13 8.65 16.32
CA MET A 22 -2.40 8.41 15.09
C MET A 22 -3.34 8.46 13.90
N ASP A 23 -2.99 9.23 12.88
CA ASP A 23 -3.73 9.22 11.63
C ASP A 23 -3.30 8.01 10.80
N VAL A 24 -4.29 7.24 10.36
CA VAL A 24 -4.11 6.12 9.44
C VAL A 24 -4.76 6.46 8.10
N SER A 25 -4.12 6.06 7.01
CA SER A 25 -4.60 6.38 5.67
C SER A 25 -4.50 5.19 4.72
N ARG A 26 -5.27 5.27 3.62
CA ARG A 26 -5.25 4.34 2.49
C ARG A 26 -5.27 2.86 2.91
N PRO A 27 -6.31 2.41 3.64
CA PRO A 27 -6.44 0.99 3.98
C PRO A 27 -6.48 0.15 2.70
N THR A 28 -5.62 -0.85 2.66
CA THR A 28 -5.48 -1.80 1.56
C THR A 28 -5.67 -3.20 2.13
N THR A 29 -6.62 -3.97 1.63
CA THR A 29 -7.02 -5.25 2.23
C THR A 29 -6.71 -6.45 1.35
N VAL A 30 -6.36 -7.58 1.98
CA VAL A 30 -6.24 -8.89 1.35
C VAL A 30 -6.92 -9.91 2.25
N THR A 31 -7.64 -10.84 1.64
CA THR A 31 -8.25 -11.98 2.34
C THR A 31 -7.52 -13.26 1.96
N LYS A 32 -7.24 -14.10 2.95
CA LYS A 32 -6.69 -15.45 2.78
C LYS A 32 -7.51 -16.39 3.64
N GLU A 33 -8.25 -17.29 3.03
CA GLU A 33 -9.21 -18.16 3.72
C GLU A 33 -10.16 -17.34 4.63
N SER A 34 -10.14 -17.59 5.94
CA SER A 34 -10.90 -16.85 6.97
C SER A 34 -10.11 -15.71 7.61
N GLU A 35 -8.94 -15.35 7.08
CA GLU A 35 -8.09 -14.28 7.60
C GLU A 35 -8.21 -13.02 6.73
N VAL A 36 -8.24 -11.87 7.38
CA VAL A 36 -8.23 -10.55 6.75
C VAL A 36 -6.97 -9.81 7.17
N TYR A 37 -6.20 -9.37 6.18
CA TYR A 37 -5.02 -8.55 6.36
C TYR A 37 -5.31 -7.14 5.85
N MET A 38 -4.98 -6.13 6.63
CA MET A 38 -5.15 -4.73 6.27
C MET A 38 -3.84 -3.97 6.46
N LEU A 39 -3.32 -3.40 5.38
CA LEU A 39 -2.16 -2.52 5.38
C LEU A 39 -2.64 -1.06 5.38
N VAL A 40 -2.20 -0.28 6.37
CA VAL A 40 -2.50 1.15 6.47
C VAL A 40 -1.21 1.97 6.52
N GLY A 41 -1.22 3.16 5.92
CA GLY A 41 -0.17 4.15 6.12
C GLY A 41 -0.30 4.76 7.52
N ARG A 42 0.81 4.84 8.25
CA ARG A 42 0.92 5.42 9.59
C ARG A 42 1.59 6.79 9.51
N TYR A 43 0.95 7.81 10.09
CA TYR A 43 1.52 9.14 10.22
C TYR A 43 1.43 9.64 11.67
N SER A 44 2.56 10.01 12.27
CA SER A 44 2.60 10.63 13.61
C SER A 44 2.85 12.14 13.60
N GLY A 45 2.86 12.80 12.44
CA GLY A 45 3.03 14.26 12.28
C GLY A 45 1.71 15.05 12.24
N LYS A 46 1.80 16.39 12.22
CA LYS A 46 0.63 17.24 11.92
C LYS A 46 0.27 17.13 10.43
N PRO A 47 -1.02 17.13 10.04
CA PRO A 47 -1.42 17.20 8.63
C PRO A 47 -0.73 18.39 7.94
N GLY A 48 -0.06 18.15 6.80
CA GLY A 48 0.55 19.21 5.99
C GLY A 48 1.99 19.63 6.35
N SER A 49 2.66 19.00 7.30
CA SER A 49 4.10 19.22 7.49
C SER A 49 4.91 18.37 6.51
N SER A 50 5.66 19.01 5.61
CA SER A 50 6.76 18.34 4.91
C SER A 50 7.68 17.71 5.96
N ALA A 51 8.06 16.45 5.75
CA ALA A 51 9.02 15.77 6.62
C ALA A 51 10.38 16.48 6.52
N GLU A 52 10.60 17.43 7.43
CA GLU A 52 11.85 18.20 7.61
C GLU A 52 12.58 17.87 8.93
N GLY A 53 12.11 16.86 9.66
CA GLY A 53 12.91 16.21 10.72
C GLY A 53 13.36 14.83 10.28
N ASN A 54 14.30 14.22 11.03
CA ASN A 54 14.67 12.79 10.96
C ASN A 54 13.45 11.89 11.23
N GLY A 55 12.50 11.87 10.28
CA GLY A 55 11.16 11.30 10.36
C GLY A 55 11.08 9.87 9.83
N ALA A 56 12.19 9.12 9.91
CA ALA A 56 12.23 7.70 9.60
C ALA A 56 11.23 6.90 10.47
N ASP A 57 11.02 7.33 11.70
CA ASP A 57 10.18 6.64 12.70
C ASP A 57 8.71 7.14 12.75
N ASP A 58 8.38 8.21 12.01
CA ASP A 58 7.07 8.86 12.07
C ASP A 58 6.20 8.65 10.80
N SER A 59 6.76 8.06 9.74
CA SER A 59 6.04 7.64 8.53
C SER A 59 6.42 6.21 8.12
N GLY A 60 5.43 5.33 8.07
CA GLY A 60 5.63 3.91 7.73
C GLY A 60 4.31 3.18 7.54
N LEU A 61 4.35 1.85 7.60
CA LEU A 61 3.16 1.02 7.42
C LEU A 61 2.78 0.33 8.72
N LEU A 62 1.49 0.06 8.89
CA LEU A 62 0.96 -0.82 9.93
C LEU A 62 0.15 -1.91 9.25
N LEU A 63 0.52 -3.16 9.50
CA LEU A 63 -0.27 -4.32 9.12
C LEU A 63 -1.19 -4.69 10.29
N VAL A 64 -2.47 -4.90 10.01
CA VAL A 64 -3.46 -5.37 10.97
C VAL A 64 -4.01 -6.70 10.48
N LYS A 65 -4.10 -7.68 11.38
CA LYS A 65 -4.67 -9.00 11.10
C LYS A 65 -5.98 -9.18 11.86
N GLY A 66 -6.99 -9.69 11.17
CA GLY A 66 -8.26 -10.10 11.74
C GLY A 66 -8.66 -11.48 11.25
N ASP A 67 -9.49 -12.15 12.03
CA ASP A 67 -10.06 -13.44 11.68
C ASP A 67 -11.57 -13.31 11.57
N VAL A 68 -12.12 -13.84 10.49
CA VAL A 68 -13.56 -13.96 10.29
C VAL A 68 -14.06 -15.11 11.16
N SER A 69 -15.03 -14.82 12.01
CA SER A 69 -15.68 -15.80 12.88
C SER A 69 -17.20 -15.64 12.84
N GLY A 70 -17.92 -16.66 13.29
CA GLY A 70 -19.38 -16.75 13.22
C GLY A 70 -19.85 -17.71 12.13
N ASP A 71 -20.68 -18.67 12.52
CA ASP A 71 -21.14 -19.78 11.67
C ASP A 71 -22.43 -19.42 10.90
N GLU A 72 -23.13 -18.37 11.32
CA GLU A 72 -24.36 -17.88 10.69
C GLU A 72 -24.15 -16.50 10.08
N GLU A 73 -24.84 -16.19 8.98
CA GLU A 73 -24.72 -14.87 8.33
C GLU A 73 -25.03 -13.71 9.27
N SER A 74 -25.95 -13.92 10.23
CA SER A 74 -26.38 -12.95 11.23
C SER A 74 -25.31 -12.63 12.29
N ASN A 75 -24.32 -13.51 12.49
CA ASN A 75 -23.33 -13.40 13.57
C ASN A 75 -21.88 -13.31 13.05
N LYS A 76 -21.68 -13.25 11.73
CA LYS A 76 -20.36 -13.01 11.12
C LYS A 76 -19.74 -11.74 11.67
N LYS A 77 -18.51 -11.85 12.17
CA LYS A 77 -17.70 -10.75 12.68
C LYS A 77 -16.24 -10.91 12.29
N ILE A 78 -15.49 -9.82 12.40
CA ILE A 78 -14.04 -9.83 12.27
C ILE A 78 -13.45 -9.55 13.65
N ASP A 79 -12.72 -10.52 14.18
CA ASP A 79 -11.96 -10.37 15.41
C ASP A 79 -10.56 -9.87 15.06
N TRP A 80 -10.33 -8.56 15.22
CA TRP A 80 -9.02 -7.94 15.00
C TRP A 80 -8.05 -8.33 16.13
N LYS A 81 -7.02 -9.12 15.81
CA LYS A 81 -6.16 -9.77 16.81
C LYS A 81 -4.86 -9.03 17.09
N SER A 82 -4.19 -8.55 16.04
CA SER A 82 -2.84 -8.00 16.17
C SER A 82 -2.56 -6.91 15.15
N ASN A 83 -1.58 -6.07 15.48
CA ASN A 83 -0.98 -5.13 14.56
C ASN A 83 0.54 -5.23 14.60
N THR A 84 1.18 -5.02 13.45
CA THR A 84 2.62 -5.12 13.27
C THR A 84 3.08 -3.87 12.53
N ALA A 85 3.97 -3.10 13.17
CA ALA A 85 4.59 -1.96 12.52
C ALA A 85 5.63 -2.44 11.50
N LEU A 86 5.56 -1.92 10.29
CA LEU A 86 6.50 -2.16 9.21
C LEU A 86 7.21 -0.83 8.91
N PRO A 87 8.25 -0.47 9.68
CA PRO A 87 8.98 0.78 9.47
C PRO A 87 9.74 0.72 8.14
N ARG A 88 9.98 1.88 7.50
CA ARG A 88 10.67 1.89 6.19
C ARG A 88 12.07 1.26 6.24
N THR A 89 12.74 1.32 7.38
CA THR A 89 14.09 0.81 7.61
C THR A 89 14.21 -0.71 7.44
N ILE A 90 13.12 -1.50 7.56
CA ILE A 90 13.18 -2.95 7.33
C ILE A 90 13.34 -3.33 5.86
N PHE A 91 13.18 -2.39 4.93
CA PHE A 91 13.30 -2.64 3.48
C PHE A 91 14.71 -2.35 2.92
N GLY A 92 15.70 -2.11 3.78
CA GLY A 92 17.12 -2.03 3.40
C GLY A 92 17.53 -0.76 2.66
N GLU A 93 18.82 -0.67 2.33
CA GLU A 93 19.45 0.57 1.86
C GLU A 93 18.92 1.08 0.51
N LYS A 94 18.50 0.16 -0.37
CA LYS A 94 18.00 0.48 -1.71
C LYS A 94 16.81 1.43 -1.70
N HIS A 95 16.04 1.43 -0.61
CA HIS A 95 14.85 2.25 -0.45
C HIS A 95 15.02 3.38 0.58
N ASN A 96 16.26 3.64 1.05
CA ASN A 96 16.55 4.77 1.94
C ASN A 96 16.27 6.14 1.31
N SER A 97 16.21 6.21 -0.02
CA SER A 97 15.79 7.41 -0.76
C SER A 97 14.29 7.72 -0.63
N LEU A 98 13.47 6.74 -0.20
CA LEU A 98 12.06 6.95 0.08
C LEU A 98 11.90 7.68 1.41
N THR A 99 11.22 8.83 1.39
CA THR A 99 10.89 9.64 2.56
C THR A 99 9.52 9.30 3.16
N GLY A 100 8.71 8.49 2.47
CA GLY A 100 7.39 8.05 2.91
C GLY A 100 6.93 6.78 2.20
N LEU A 101 6.07 6.01 2.87
CA LEU A 101 5.46 4.79 2.35
C LEU A 101 4.04 4.64 2.89
N VAL A 102 3.06 4.46 2.01
CA VAL A 102 1.64 4.27 2.36
C VAL A 102 1.03 3.16 1.51
N GLY A 103 -0.09 2.57 1.95
CA GLY A 103 -0.83 1.62 1.10
C GLY A 103 -1.37 2.29 -0.17
N GLY A 104 -1.52 1.56 -1.27
CA GLY A 104 -2.19 2.05 -2.49
C GLY A 104 -3.69 2.28 -2.28
N GLY A 105 -4.25 1.67 -1.23
CA GLY A 105 -5.66 1.65 -0.91
C GLY A 105 -6.44 0.64 -1.76
N GLY A 106 -7.63 0.26 -1.31
CA GLY A 106 -8.44 -0.73 -2.02
C GLY A 106 -8.00 -2.14 -1.64
N SER A 107 -7.68 -2.97 -2.63
CA SER A 107 -7.36 -4.39 -2.42
C SER A 107 -5.96 -4.73 -2.91
N GLY A 108 -5.27 -5.57 -2.13
CA GLY A 108 -4.15 -6.37 -2.64
C GLY A 108 -4.66 -7.73 -3.15
N ILE A 109 -3.75 -8.70 -3.22
CA ILE A 109 -4.08 -10.07 -3.64
C ILE A 109 -3.39 -11.13 -2.76
N GLU A 110 -4.01 -12.31 -2.70
CA GLU A 110 -3.30 -13.56 -2.46
C GLU A 110 -2.91 -14.15 -3.83
N THR A 111 -1.63 -14.46 -3.98
CA THR A 111 -1.10 -15.12 -5.18
C THR A 111 -1.30 -16.62 -5.12
N LYS A 112 -1.23 -17.30 -6.27
CA LYS A 112 -1.37 -18.76 -6.38
C LYS A 112 -0.34 -19.55 -5.56
N ASP A 113 0.84 -18.98 -5.29
CA ASP A 113 1.84 -19.56 -4.38
C ASP A 113 1.62 -19.19 -2.90
N GLY A 114 0.47 -18.60 -2.57
CA GLY A 114 -0.01 -18.34 -1.21
C GLY A 114 0.61 -17.11 -0.54
N LYS A 115 1.31 -16.25 -1.29
CA LYS A 115 1.86 -14.98 -0.79
C LYS A 115 0.83 -13.87 -0.88
N LEU A 116 0.84 -13.00 0.12
CA LEU A 116 0.06 -11.78 0.13
C LEU A 116 0.85 -10.66 -0.53
N VAL A 117 0.22 -9.89 -1.41
CA VAL A 117 0.83 -8.77 -2.11
C VAL A 117 -0.07 -7.55 -1.96
N PHE A 118 0.48 -6.46 -1.44
CA PHE A 118 -0.20 -5.18 -1.37
C PHE A 118 0.45 -4.17 -2.31
N PRO A 119 -0.34 -3.41 -3.10
CA PRO A 119 0.17 -2.23 -3.77
C PRO A 119 0.48 -1.14 -2.73
N VAL A 120 1.61 -0.45 -2.89
CA VAL A 120 2.04 0.63 -1.98
C VAL A 120 2.60 1.81 -2.77
N GLU A 121 2.49 2.99 -2.19
CA GLU A 121 2.95 4.24 -2.76
C GLU A 121 4.14 4.77 -1.95
N GLY A 122 5.24 5.02 -2.65
CA GLY A 122 6.46 5.60 -2.09
C GLY A 122 6.57 7.08 -2.44
N THR A 123 6.97 7.88 -1.46
CA THR A 123 7.39 9.27 -1.68
C THR A 123 8.90 9.33 -1.71
N LYS A 124 9.49 9.90 -2.77
CA LYS A 124 10.93 10.13 -2.88
C LYS A 124 11.23 11.63 -3.05
N LYS A 125 12.34 12.09 -2.49
CA LYS A 125 12.92 13.40 -2.83
C LYS A 125 14.05 13.18 -3.81
N LYS A 126 14.14 14.04 -4.82
CA LYS A 126 15.32 14.07 -5.69
C LYS A 126 16.44 14.79 -4.94
N ASP A 127 17.67 14.28 -5.04
CA ASP A 127 18.82 14.88 -4.37
C ASP A 127 18.94 16.36 -4.71
N ASN A 128 19.08 17.19 -3.68
CA ASN A 128 19.26 18.64 -3.74
C ASN A 128 18.11 19.44 -4.40
N THR A 129 16.90 18.90 -4.49
CA THR A 129 15.70 19.69 -4.85
C THR A 129 14.56 19.50 -3.86
N THR A 130 13.60 20.41 -3.87
CA THR A 130 12.32 20.27 -3.16
C THR A 130 11.31 19.41 -3.93
N ASP A 131 11.70 18.82 -5.07
CA ASP A 131 10.79 18.05 -5.92
C ASP A 131 10.49 16.71 -5.26
N VAL A 132 9.28 16.64 -4.73
CA VAL A 132 8.71 15.39 -4.23
C VAL A 132 8.12 14.64 -5.41
N LYS A 133 8.55 13.38 -5.58
CA LYS A 133 8.02 12.47 -6.59
C LYS A 133 7.32 11.31 -5.91
N ILE A 134 6.19 10.92 -6.49
CA ILE A 134 5.45 9.75 -6.10
C ILE A 134 5.80 8.61 -7.05
N VAL A 135 5.96 7.41 -6.49
CA VAL A 135 6.22 6.18 -7.22
C VAL A 135 5.38 5.06 -6.63
N SER A 136 5.07 4.07 -7.44
CA SER A 136 4.31 2.88 -7.04
C SER A 136 5.23 1.67 -6.91
N LEU A 137 4.97 0.86 -5.89
CA LEU A 137 5.68 -0.37 -5.56
C LEU A 137 4.65 -1.43 -5.11
N ILE A 138 5.16 -2.61 -4.79
CA ILE A 138 4.40 -3.62 -4.04
C ILE A 138 5.17 -4.04 -2.78
N ILE A 139 4.44 -4.45 -1.75
CA ILE A 139 4.99 -5.16 -0.60
C ILE A 139 4.42 -6.58 -0.57
N SER A 140 5.29 -7.57 -0.43
CA SER A 140 4.96 -8.99 -0.56
C SER A 140 5.37 -9.73 0.71
N SER A 141 4.50 -10.63 1.18
CA SER A 141 4.82 -11.51 2.29
C SER A 141 5.82 -12.59 1.86
N LEU A 142 6.69 -12.99 2.79
CA LEU A 142 7.39 -14.27 2.68
C LEU A 142 6.45 -15.42 3.07
N LYS A 143 6.93 -16.66 2.95
CA LYS A 143 6.13 -17.89 3.11
C LYS A 143 5.38 -18.00 4.45
N ASP A 144 5.85 -17.33 5.50
CA ASP A 144 5.31 -17.41 6.86
C ASP A 144 4.44 -16.21 7.25
N THR A 145 4.19 -15.24 6.36
CA THR A 145 3.47 -13.97 6.62
C THR A 145 4.04 -13.08 7.73
N ASN A 146 5.14 -13.48 8.37
CA ASN A 146 5.80 -12.74 9.44
C ASN A 146 6.86 -11.78 8.91
N SER A 147 7.37 -12.04 7.70
CA SER A 147 8.36 -11.21 7.04
C SER A 147 7.81 -10.63 5.75
N TRP A 148 8.17 -9.37 5.47
CA TRP A 148 7.68 -8.61 4.33
C TRP A 148 8.84 -8.02 3.53
N THR A 149 8.67 -7.98 2.22
CA THR A 149 9.67 -7.46 1.28
C THR A 149 9.04 -6.41 0.39
N LEU A 150 9.77 -5.34 0.13
CA LEU A 150 9.36 -4.29 -0.80
C LEU A 150 9.94 -4.60 -2.19
N SER A 151 9.20 -4.30 -3.25
CA SER A 151 9.67 -4.53 -4.62
C SER A 151 10.94 -3.75 -4.93
N ASN A 152 11.83 -4.40 -5.67
CA ASN A 152 13.16 -3.90 -5.99
C ASN A 152 13.09 -2.74 -7.00
N GLU A 153 12.26 -2.87 -8.04
CA GLU A 153 11.98 -1.80 -8.98
C GLU A 153 10.72 -1.02 -8.59
N ILE A 154 10.67 0.22 -9.06
CA ILE A 154 9.59 1.19 -8.82
C ILE A 154 9.00 1.61 -10.16
N SER A 155 7.74 2.07 -10.16
CA SER A 155 7.15 2.66 -11.36
C SER A 155 7.88 3.95 -11.78
N ALA A 156 7.54 4.47 -12.96
CA ALA A 156 7.94 5.82 -13.36
C ALA A 156 7.49 6.89 -12.34
N ASP A 157 8.22 8.01 -12.32
CA ASP A 157 7.92 9.18 -11.50
C ASP A 157 6.54 9.75 -11.82
N GLY A 158 5.79 10.11 -10.78
CA GLY A 158 4.44 10.65 -10.92
C GLY A 158 3.38 9.56 -11.12
N CYS A 159 3.72 8.28 -10.97
CA CYS A 159 2.74 7.19 -11.00
C CYS A 159 2.35 6.76 -9.57
N SER A 160 1.10 7.01 -9.22
CA SER A 160 0.49 6.82 -7.90
C SER A 160 -0.75 5.91 -7.98
N ASP A 161 -1.44 5.77 -6.84
CA ASP A 161 -2.68 5.00 -6.71
C ASP A 161 -2.61 3.57 -7.30
N PRO A 162 -1.59 2.77 -6.94
CA PRO A 162 -1.39 1.48 -7.57
C PRO A 162 -2.49 0.47 -7.23
N SER A 163 -2.78 -0.41 -8.19
CA SER A 163 -3.59 -1.61 -8.01
C SER A 163 -2.87 -2.79 -8.65
N VAL A 164 -2.90 -3.95 -7.99
CA VAL A 164 -2.14 -5.13 -8.41
C VAL A 164 -3.05 -6.33 -8.62
N VAL A 165 -2.77 -7.14 -9.63
CA VAL A 165 -3.39 -8.45 -9.84
C VAL A 165 -2.33 -9.48 -10.23
N GLU A 166 -2.62 -10.75 -10.00
CA GLU A 166 -1.87 -11.85 -10.60
C GLU A 166 -2.55 -12.28 -11.90
N TRP A 167 -1.80 -12.27 -12.98
CA TRP A 167 -2.23 -12.68 -14.30
C TRP A 167 -1.43 -13.89 -14.80
N LYS A 168 -1.77 -14.36 -16.00
CA LYS A 168 -1.18 -15.53 -16.71
C LYS A 168 0.24 -15.87 -16.29
N ASP A 169 0.48 -17.17 -16.09
CA ASP A 169 1.78 -17.74 -15.71
C ASP A 169 2.34 -17.19 -14.38
N GLY A 170 1.47 -16.66 -13.51
CA GLY A 170 1.86 -16.11 -12.23
C GLY A 170 2.55 -14.74 -12.34
N LYS A 171 2.38 -14.01 -13.44
CA LYS A 171 2.93 -12.65 -13.54
C LYS A 171 2.10 -11.68 -12.71
N LEU A 172 2.74 -10.69 -12.10
CA LEU A 172 2.03 -9.56 -11.51
C LEU A 172 1.79 -8.49 -12.57
N MET A 173 0.61 -7.89 -12.53
CA MET A 173 0.27 -6.68 -13.26
C MET A 173 0.02 -5.56 -12.25
N MET A 174 0.68 -4.41 -12.41
CA MET A 174 0.44 -3.23 -11.59
C MET A 174 -0.07 -2.09 -12.47
N MET A 175 -1.29 -1.63 -12.21
CA MET A 175 -1.88 -0.44 -12.84
C MET A 175 -1.64 0.77 -11.94
N THR A 176 -1.20 1.89 -12.53
CA THR A 176 -0.93 3.13 -11.81
C THR A 176 -1.60 4.31 -12.50
N ALA A 177 -2.12 5.26 -11.73
CA ALA A 177 -2.51 6.58 -12.25
C ALA A 177 -1.26 7.44 -12.37
N CYS A 178 -1.02 8.07 -13.52
CA CYS A 178 0.21 8.83 -13.74
C CYS A 178 -0.08 10.29 -14.09
N ASP A 179 0.82 11.18 -13.68
CA ASP A 179 0.71 12.63 -13.87
C ASP A 179 0.58 13.06 -15.34
N ASP A 180 1.08 12.23 -16.26
CA ASP A 180 1.00 12.47 -17.71
C ASP A 180 -0.37 12.16 -18.31
N GLY A 181 -1.35 11.70 -17.51
CA GLY A 181 -2.75 11.51 -17.90
C GLY A 181 -3.12 10.04 -18.13
N PRO A 182 -2.49 9.32 -19.08
CA PRO A 182 -2.70 7.90 -19.26
C PRO A 182 -2.21 7.08 -18.06
N ARG A 183 -3.02 6.11 -17.66
CA ARG A 183 -2.61 5.09 -16.70
C ARG A 183 -1.59 4.18 -17.33
N ARG A 184 -0.53 3.89 -16.60
CA ARG A 184 0.48 2.93 -17.02
C ARG A 184 0.22 1.59 -16.36
N VAL A 185 0.42 0.52 -17.11
CA VAL A 185 0.31 -0.85 -16.59
C VAL A 185 1.67 -1.51 -16.77
N TYR A 186 2.19 -2.08 -15.70
CA TYR A 186 3.47 -2.76 -15.67
C TYR A 186 3.28 -4.26 -15.43
N GLU A 187 4.13 -5.05 -16.06
CA GLU A 187 4.21 -6.50 -15.97
C GLU A 187 5.49 -6.90 -15.24
N SER A 188 5.38 -7.87 -14.32
CA SER A 188 6.52 -8.45 -13.62
C SER A 188 6.35 -9.97 -13.50
N GLY A 189 7.29 -10.72 -14.10
CA GLY A 189 7.35 -12.18 -13.96
C GLY A 189 8.10 -12.65 -12.71
N ASP A 190 8.92 -11.77 -12.14
CA ASP A 190 9.76 -12.00 -10.97
C ASP A 190 9.20 -11.36 -9.69
N LYS A 191 7.89 -11.08 -9.69
CA LYS A 191 7.13 -10.62 -8.51
C LYS A 191 7.64 -9.30 -7.91
N GLY A 192 8.06 -8.37 -8.76
CA GLY A 192 8.47 -7.01 -8.42
C GLY A 192 9.97 -6.77 -8.43
N ASP A 193 10.77 -7.75 -8.86
CA ASP A 193 12.21 -7.55 -9.04
C ASP A 193 12.50 -6.67 -10.26
N SER A 194 11.75 -6.87 -11.34
CA SER A 194 11.74 -6.00 -12.51
C SER A 194 10.31 -5.74 -13.01
N TRP A 195 10.09 -4.53 -13.54
CA TRP A 195 8.81 -4.10 -14.12
C TRP A 195 9.01 -3.64 -15.57
N THR A 196 8.20 -4.20 -16.47
CA THR A 196 8.15 -3.76 -17.88
C THR A 196 6.81 -3.12 -18.17
N GLU A 197 6.79 -1.93 -18.76
CA GLU A 197 5.51 -1.30 -19.17
C GLU A 197 4.84 -2.14 -20.27
N ALA A 198 3.59 -2.53 -20.05
CA ALA A 198 2.80 -3.40 -20.91
C ALA A 198 2.19 -2.63 -22.11
N LEU A 199 3.05 -1.99 -22.91
CA LEU A 199 2.69 -1.11 -24.03
C LEU A 199 1.92 -1.81 -25.15
N GLY A 200 2.12 -3.12 -25.32
CA GLY A 200 1.43 -3.92 -26.34
C GLY A 200 0.03 -4.39 -25.93
N THR A 201 -0.40 -4.12 -24.70
CA THR A 201 -1.66 -4.66 -24.15
C THR A 201 -2.50 -3.59 -23.45
N LEU A 202 -2.20 -3.30 -22.18
CA LEU A 202 -3.08 -2.54 -21.28
C LEU A 202 -2.54 -1.16 -20.91
N SER A 203 -1.24 -0.92 -21.07
CA SER A 203 -0.68 0.38 -20.71
C SER A 203 -1.23 1.47 -21.62
N ARG A 204 -1.55 2.62 -21.04
CA ARG A 204 -2.05 3.82 -21.71
C ARG A 204 -3.41 3.69 -22.40
N VAL A 205 -4.12 2.57 -22.20
CA VAL A 205 -5.49 2.36 -22.71
C VAL A 205 -6.50 3.23 -21.95
N TRP A 206 -6.34 3.33 -20.63
CA TRP A 206 -7.17 4.20 -19.78
C TRP A 206 -6.41 5.47 -19.43
N GLY A 207 -7.07 6.61 -19.41
CA GLY A 207 -6.43 7.88 -19.03
C GLY A 207 -7.43 8.90 -18.53
N ASN A 208 -6.93 9.89 -17.82
CA ASN A 208 -7.66 11.08 -17.45
C ASN A 208 -7.31 12.21 -18.42
N LYS A 209 -8.28 13.04 -18.79
CA LYS A 209 -8.04 14.29 -19.54
C LYS A 209 -7.34 15.36 -18.71
N HIS A 210 -7.27 15.16 -17.39
CA HIS A 210 -6.62 16.06 -16.46
C HIS A 210 -5.27 15.50 -16.07
N GLU A 211 -4.23 16.30 -16.30
CA GLU A 211 -2.83 16.00 -16.00
C GLU A 211 -2.39 16.64 -14.67
N GLY A 212 -1.34 16.08 -14.09
CA GLY A 212 -0.70 16.56 -12.87
C GLY A 212 -0.97 15.71 -11.61
N PRO A 213 -0.20 15.98 -10.54
CA PRO A 213 -0.10 15.11 -9.36
C PRO A 213 -1.39 14.91 -8.58
N ASP A 214 -2.29 15.90 -8.62
CA ASP A 214 -3.56 15.86 -7.87
C ASP A 214 -4.74 15.32 -8.70
N LYS A 215 -4.47 14.81 -9.90
CA LYS A 215 -5.52 14.36 -10.85
C LYS A 215 -5.62 12.85 -10.99
N GLY A 216 -4.70 12.11 -10.38
CA GLY A 216 -4.79 10.66 -10.22
C GLY A 216 -6.04 10.26 -9.44
N VAL A 217 -6.69 9.19 -9.88
CA VAL A 217 -7.80 8.57 -9.14
C VAL A 217 -7.53 7.08 -9.10
N ARG A 218 -7.66 6.50 -7.91
CA ARG A 218 -7.51 5.06 -7.68
C ARG A 218 -8.51 4.24 -8.50
N SER A 219 -8.04 3.11 -9.02
CA SER A 219 -8.88 2.10 -9.65
C SER A 219 -9.13 0.90 -8.75
N GLY A 220 -10.19 0.14 -9.03
CA GLY A 220 -10.11 -1.31 -8.81
C GLY A 220 -9.42 -1.97 -10.00
N PHE A 221 -8.62 -2.99 -9.75
CA PHE A 221 -8.09 -3.87 -10.78
C PHE A 221 -8.12 -5.29 -10.22
N ILE A 222 -8.92 -6.17 -10.83
CA ILE A 222 -9.25 -7.50 -10.30
C ILE A 222 -9.30 -8.50 -11.45
N THR A 223 -8.86 -9.73 -11.18
CA THR A 223 -9.04 -10.90 -12.03
C THR A 223 -10.10 -11.81 -11.41
N ALA A 224 -10.98 -12.38 -12.22
CA ALA A 224 -12.08 -13.24 -11.79
C ALA A 224 -12.16 -14.50 -12.66
#